data_AF-A0A2J8XPW7-F1
#
_entry.id   AF-A0A2J8XPW7-F1
#
_cell.length_a   1.000
_cell.length_b   1.000
_cell.length_c   1.000
_cell.angle_alpha   90.00
_cell.angle_beta   90.00
_cell.angle_gamma   90.00
#
_symmetry.space_group_name_H-M   'P 1'
#
loop_
_entity.id
_entity.type
_entity.pdbx_description
1 polymer ?
#
loop_
_entity_poly.entity_id
_entity_poly.type
_entity_poly.pdbx_seq_one_letter_code
_entity_poly.pdbx_strand_id
1 'polypeptide(L)'
;IRELTPKFDVILLEPPLEEYYRETGITANEKCWTWDDIMKLEIDEIAAPRSFIFLWCGSGEGLDLGRVCLRKWGYRRCEDICWIKTNKNNPGKTKTLDPKAVFQRTKAGSQLDQHLQIATTMQKHMHPISVLLIPT
;
A
#
# COMPACT_ATOMS: atom_id res chain seq x y z
N ILE A 1 17.62 6.07 -0.38
CA ILE A 1 17.24 4.63 -0.45
C ILE A 1 18.39 3.74 -0.95
N ARG A 2 19.16 4.16 -1.96
CA ARG A 2 20.26 3.35 -2.55
C ARG A 2 21.39 2.94 -1.59
N GLU A 3 21.55 3.64 -0.47
CA GLU A 3 22.56 3.33 0.55
C GLU A 3 22.10 2.23 1.53
N LEU A 4 20.82 1.84 1.49
CA LEU A 4 20.29 0.79 2.35
C LEU A 4 20.86 -0.56 1.90
N THR A 5 21.66 -1.15 2.78
CA THR A 5 22.27 -2.46 2.59
C THR A 5 22.09 -3.30 3.86
N PRO A 6 21.98 -4.63 3.76
CA PRO A 6 21.97 -5.44 2.53
C PRO A 6 20.69 -5.27 1.71
N LYS A 7 20.59 -5.97 0.56
CA LYS A 7 19.31 -6.08 -0.17
C LYS A 7 18.28 -6.85 0.67
N PHE A 8 17.00 -6.52 0.50
CA PHE A 8 15.93 -7.00 1.36
C PHE A 8 15.09 -8.10 0.72
N ASP A 9 14.76 -9.13 1.50
CA ASP A 9 13.89 -10.23 1.09
C ASP A 9 12.41 -9.86 1.20
N VAL A 10 12.06 -8.97 2.14
CA VAL A 10 10.71 -8.46 2.34
C VAL A 10 10.74 -6.95 2.52
N ILE A 11 9.93 -6.24 1.73
CA ILE A 11 9.76 -4.79 1.83
C ILE A 11 8.30 -4.50 2.13
N LEU A 12 8.03 -3.81 3.24
CA LEU A 12 6.71 -3.25 3.54
C LEU A 12 6.78 -1.73 3.31
N LEU A 13 5.98 -1.25 2.36
CA LEU A 13 5.93 0.14 1.94
C LEU A 13 4.55 0.74 2.29
N GLU A 14 4.56 1.71 3.20
CA GLU A 14 3.37 2.43 3.66
C GLU A 14 3.51 3.93 3.36
N PRO A 15 3.27 4.37 2.12
CA PRO A 15 3.43 5.77 1.77
C PRO A 15 2.32 6.63 2.42
N PRO A 16 2.62 7.87 2.88
CA PRO A 16 1.63 8.77 3.47
C PRO A 16 0.69 9.32 2.38
N LEU A 17 -0.36 8.57 2.04
CA LEU A 17 -1.33 8.98 1.02
C LEU A 17 -2.25 10.09 1.55
N GLU A 18 -2.57 11.07 0.71
CA GLU A 18 -3.48 12.17 1.08
C GLU A 18 -4.86 11.66 1.54
N GLU A 19 -5.34 10.55 0.95
CA GLU A 19 -6.63 9.96 1.31
C GLU A 19 -6.71 9.54 2.79
N TYR A 20 -5.60 9.14 3.42
CA TYR A 20 -5.57 8.75 4.84
C TYR A 20 -5.91 9.92 5.77
N TYR A 21 -5.50 11.12 5.40
CA TYR A 21 -5.73 12.34 6.17
C TYR A 21 -7.08 12.97 5.83
N ARG A 22 -7.47 12.95 4.56
CA ARG A 22 -8.77 13.44 4.10
C ARG A 22 -9.93 12.65 4.74
N GLU A 23 -9.77 11.34 4.90
CA GLU A 23 -10.80 10.47 5.49
C GLU A 23 -10.94 10.62 7.00
N THR A 24 -9.87 11.04 7.69
CA THR A 24 -9.86 11.24 9.15
C THR A 24 -10.21 12.67 9.56
N GLY A 25 -10.15 13.63 8.63
CA GLY A 25 -10.37 15.06 8.91
C GLY A 25 -9.23 15.70 9.70
N ILE A 26 -8.09 15.00 9.83
CA ILE A 26 -6.88 15.47 10.51
C ILE A 26 -5.94 16.03 9.45
N THR A 27 -5.37 17.21 9.68
CA THR A 27 -4.33 17.77 8.81
C THR A 27 -3.06 16.91 8.90
N ALA A 28 -2.50 16.52 7.76
CA ALA A 28 -1.23 15.80 7.74
C ALA A 28 -0.13 16.65 8.39
N ASN A 29 0.58 16.08 9.36
CA ASN A 29 1.77 16.70 9.96
C ASN A 29 3.02 16.54 9.08
N GLU A 30 2.92 15.73 8.02
CA GLU A 30 4.00 15.35 7.13
C GLU A 30 3.58 15.51 5.67
N LYS A 31 4.57 15.60 4.78
CA LYS A 31 4.32 15.75 3.35
C LYS A 31 3.69 14.46 2.81
N CYS A 32 2.44 14.55 2.34
CA CYS A 32 1.79 13.45 1.63
C CYS A 32 2.51 13.14 0.31
N TRP A 33 2.53 11.86 -0.07
CA TRP A 33 3.16 11.41 -1.31
C TRP A 33 2.10 11.19 -2.39
N THR A 34 2.40 11.67 -3.59
CA THR A 34 1.61 11.32 -4.78
C THR A 34 2.06 9.97 -5.33
N TRP A 35 1.21 9.32 -6.13
CA TRP A 35 1.61 8.10 -6.83
C TRP A 35 2.77 8.31 -7.81
N ASP A 36 2.94 9.52 -8.36
CA ASP A 36 4.12 9.87 -9.15
C ASP A 36 5.40 9.92 -8.30
N ASP A 37 5.30 10.37 -7.05
CA ASP A 37 6.44 10.35 -6.11
C ASP A 37 6.78 8.92 -5.69
N ILE A 38 5.75 8.12 -5.36
CA ILE A 38 5.91 6.70 -5.02
C ILE A 38 6.56 5.96 -6.19
N MET A 39 6.10 6.18 -7.42
CA MET A 39 6.63 5.50 -8.61
C MET A 39 8.09 5.86 -8.91
N LYS A 40 8.61 7.00 -8.43
CA LYS A 40 10.03 7.39 -8.58
C LYS A 40 10.96 6.65 -7.61
N LEU A 41 10.44 5.96 -6.61
CA LEU A 41 11.26 5.12 -5.74
C LEU A 41 11.93 4.01 -6.55
N GLU A 42 13.18 3.73 -6.21
CA GLU A 42 14.00 2.69 -6.84
C GLU A 42 14.05 1.47 -5.93
N ILE A 43 12.89 0.84 -5.77
CA ILE A 43 12.71 -0.32 -4.90
C ILE A 43 13.47 -1.55 -5.43
N ASP A 44 13.60 -1.65 -6.75
CA ASP A 44 14.38 -2.67 -7.45
C ASP A 44 15.87 -2.66 -7.09
N GLU A 45 16.43 -1.49 -6.77
CA GLU A 45 17.84 -1.37 -6.37
C GLU A 45 18.11 -1.99 -4.99
N ILE A 46 17.15 -1.91 -4.07
CA ILE A 46 17.28 -2.43 -2.69
C ILE A 46 16.67 -3.83 -2.52
N ALA A 47 15.89 -4.30 -3.48
CA ALA A 47 15.24 -5.60 -3.43
C ALA A 47 16.24 -6.74 -3.70
N ALA A 48 16.17 -7.81 -2.90
CA ALA A 48 16.86 -9.05 -3.21
C ALA A 48 16.24 -9.69 -4.48
N PRO A 49 17.01 -10.46 -5.27
CA PRO A 49 16.50 -11.08 -6.51
C PRO A 49 15.24 -11.93 -6.31
N ARG A 50 15.13 -12.57 -5.13
CA ARG A 50 13.95 -13.32 -4.70
C ARG A 50 13.37 -12.64 -3.47
N SER A 51 12.35 -11.82 -3.66
CA SER A 51 11.79 -11.01 -2.60
C SER A 51 10.28 -10.83 -2.72
N PHE A 52 9.70 -10.31 -1.66
CA PHE A 52 8.30 -9.91 -1.55
C PHE A 52 8.20 -8.42 -1.25
N ILE A 53 7.18 -7.80 -1.80
CA ILE A 53 6.76 -6.46 -1.42
C ILE A 53 5.31 -6.47 -0.98
N PHE A 54 5.04 -5.76 0.11
CA PHE A 54 3.73 -5.44 0.64
C PHE A 54 3.55 -3.94 0.46
N LEU A 55 2.63 -3.53 -0.41
CA LEU A 55 2.36 -2.13 -0.72
C LEU A 55 0.96 -1.75 -0.26
N TRP A 56 0.87 -0.80 0.68
CA TRP A 56 -0.40 -0.19 1.02
C TRP A 56 -0.86 0.71 -0.11
N CYS A 57 -1.99 0.37 -0.71
CA CYS A 57 -2.56 1.05 -1.87
C CYS A 57 -3.78 1.90 -1.54
N GLY A 58 -4.17 1.94 -0.26
CA GLY A 58 -5.37 2.65 0.15
C GLY A 58 -6.64 2.04 -0.44
N SER A 59 -7.64 2.86 -0.75
CA SER A 59 -8.97 2.41 -1.16
C SER A 59 -9.44 2.94 -2.53
N GLY A 60 -8.68 3.83 -3.15
CA GLY A 60 -9.02 4.50 -4.41
C GLY A 60 -8.14 4.14 -5.60
N GLU A 61 -7.66 5.17 -6.31
CA GLU A 61 -6.81 5.03 -7.51
C GLU A 61 -5.52 4.24 -7.27
N GLY A 62 -5.08 4.16 -6.01
CA GLY A 62 -3.93 3.37 -5.61
C GLY A 62 -4.04 1.88 -5.89
N LEU A 63 -5.25 1.35 -6.04
CA LEU A 63 -5.45 -0.03 -6.48
C LEU A 63 -4.85 -0.28 -7.87
N ASP A 64 -5.00 0.68 -8.78
CA ASP A 64 -4.49 0.55 -10.15
C ASP A 64 -3.06 1.08 -10.26
N LEU A 65 -2.77 2.23 -9.64
CA LEU A 65 -1.44 2.84 -9.67
C LEU A 65 -0.41 1.99 -8.92
N GLY A 66 -0.79 1.36 -7.80
CA GLY A 66 0.05 0.40 -7.11
C GLY A 66 0.47 -0.77 -8.00
N ARG A 67 -0.43 -1.28 -8.86
CA ARG A 67 -0.09 -2.33 -9.84
C ARG A 67 0.92 -1.85 -10.88
N VAL A 68 0.87 -0.57 -11.25
CA VAL A 68 1.86 0.05 -12.16
C VAL A 68 3.22 0.11 -11.46
N CYS A 69 3.27 0.57 -10.21
CA CYS A 69 4.49 0.59 -9.39
C CYS A 69 5.12 -0.80 -9.27
N LEU A 70 4.33 -1.82 -8.94
CA LEU A 70 4.81 -3.21 -8.84
C LEU A 70 5.45 -3.69 -10.14
N ARG A 71 4.83 -3.42 -11.30
CA ARG A 71 5.41 -3.76 -12.61
C ARG A 71 6.71 -3.01 -12.88
N LYS A 72 6.76 -1.72 -12.56
CA LYS A 72 7.97 -0.90 -12.71
C LYS A 72 9.14 -1.48 -11.90
N TRP A 73 8.88 -1.91 -10.67
CA TRP A 73 9.89 -2.49 -9.77
C TRP A 73 10.18 -3.98 -10.04
N GLY A 74 9.63 -4.57 -11.09
CA GLY A 74 9.90 -5.96 -11.49
C GLY A 74 9.11 -7.03 -10.72
N TYR A 75 8.09 -6.66 -9.94
CA TYR A 75 7.26 -7.60 -9.18
C TYR A 75 6.02 -8.04 -9.94
N ARG A 76 5.62 -9.29 -9.73
CA ARG A 76 4.32 -9.83 -10.17
C ARG A 76 3.37 -9.89 -8.98
N ARG A 77 2.24 -9.19 -9.07
CA ARG A 77 1.19 -9.24 -8.04
C ARG A 77 0.69 -10.68 -7.89
N CYS A 78 0.66 -11.19 -6.67
CA CYS A 78 0.17 -12.53 -6.36
C CYS A 78 -1.09 -12.51 -5.48
N GLU A 79 -1.15 -11.63 -4.47
CA GLU A 79 -2.30 -11.55 -3.56
C GLU A 79 -2.82 -10.12 -3.40
N ASP A 80 -4.04 -9.99 -2.88
CA ASP A 80 -4.67 -8.71 -2.51
C ASP A 80 -5.33 -8.92 -1.14
N ILE A 81 -4.81 -8.25 -0.11
CA ILE A 81 -5.32 -8.34 1.25
C ILE A 81 -6.11 -7.08 1.55
N CYS A 82 -7.42 -7.25 1.81
CA CYS A 82 -8.27 -6.16 2.25
C CYS A 82 -8.26 -6.06 3.78
N TRP A 83 -7.86 -4.90 4.31
CA TRP A 83 -8.12 -4.54 5.69
C TRP A 83 -9.51 -3.90 5.80
N ILE A 84 -10.43 -4.66 6.37
CA ILE A 84 -11.84 -4.29 6.53
C ILE A 84 -12.03 -3.73 7.94
N LYS A 85 -12.41 -2.45 8.05
CA LYS A 85 -12.68 -1.80 9.33
C LYS A 85 -14.16 -1.88 9.68
N THR A 86 -14.50 -2.47 10.82
CA THR A 86 -15.90 -2.57 11.28
C THR A 86 -16.30 -1.33 12.08
N ASN A 87 -17.60 -1.01 12.09
CA ASN A 87 -18.18 0.12 12.84
C ASN A 87 -19.01 -0.34 14.05
N LYS A 88 -18.75 -1.53 14.59
CA LYS A 88 -19.54 -2.16 15.66
C LYS A 88 -19.80 -1.25 16.86
N ASN A 89 -18.80 -0.42 17.22
CA ASN A 89 -18.84 0.48 18.38
C ASN A 89 -19.40 1.88 18.06
N ASN A 90 -19.59 2.21 16.78
CA ASN A 90 -20.15 3.50 16.35
C ASN A 90 -21.02 3.30 15.09
N PRO A 91 -22.18 2.65 15.23
CA PRO A 91 -23.06 2.36 14.10
C PRO A 91 -23.62 3.65 13.50
N GLY A 92 -23.23 3.95 12.26
CA GLY A 92 -23.61 5.16 11.54
C GLY A 92 -22.89 5.25 10.19
N LYS A 93 -23.29 6.19 9.31
CA LYS A 93 -22.64 6.42 8.00
C LYS A 93 -21.48 7.42 8.16
N THR A 94 -20.26 7.05 7.80
CA THR A 94 -19.17 8.01 7.55
C THR A 94 -19.41 8.67 6.20
N LYS A 95 -19.31 10.00 6.16
CA LYS A 95 -19.72 10.84 5.02
C LYS A 95 -18.60 11.11 4.01
N THR A 96 -17.49 10.39 4.04
CA THR A 96 -16.38 10.71 3.13
C THR A 96 -16.61 10.04 1.77
N LEU A 97 -17.15 10.82 0.84
CA LEU A 97 -17.35 10.43 -0.55
C LEU A 97 -16.22 11.05 -1.38
N ASP A 98 -15.34 10.22 -1.93
CA ASP A 98 -14.62 10.58 -3.15
C ASP A 98 -15.69 10.92 -4.22
N PRO A 99 -15.63 12.08 -4.90
CA PRO A 99 -16.61 12.46 -5.92
C PRO A 99 -16.81 11.40 -7.03
N LYS A 100 -15.82 10.52 -7.25
CA LYS A 100 -15.87 9.43 -8.23
C LYS A 100 -16.39 8.11 -7.66
N ALA A 101 -16.65 8.01 -6.36
CA ALA A 101 -17.11 6.77 -5.75
C ALA A 101 -18.58 6.51 -6.06
N VAL A 102 -18.86 5.38 -6.74
CA VAL A 102 -20.23 4.93 -7.06
C VAL A 102 -20.90 4.28 -5.84
N PHE A 103 -20.11 3.59 -5.02
CA PHE A 103 -20.55 3.01 -3.75
C PHE A 103 -19.73 3.60 -2.61
N GLN A 104 -20.32 3.68 -1.42
CA GLN A 104 -19.52 3.87 -0.21
C GLN A 104 -18.47 2.74 -0.21
N ARG A 105 -17.19 3.07 0.02
CA ARG A 105 -16.10 2.08 0.09
C ARG A 105 -16.27 1.25 1.38
N THR A 106 -17.26 0.37 1.33
CA THR A 106 -17.76 -0.45 2.42
C THR A 106 -18.18 -1.79 1.84
N LYS A 107 -17.23 -2.68 1.56
CA LYS A 107 -17.57 -4.04 1.16
C LYS A 107 -18.29 -4.70 2.35
N ALA A 108 -19.62 -4.81 2.23
CA ALA A 108 -20.53 -5.47 3.17
C ALA A 108 -20.68 -4.84 4.58
N GLY A 109 -20.96 -3.54 4.67
CA GLY A 109 -21.42 -2.90 5.92
C GLY A 109 -20.32 -2.46 6.89
N SER A 110 -19.07 -2.57 6.48
CA SER A 110 -17.88 -2.18 7.22
C SER A 110 -17.35 -0.85 6.67
N GLN A 111 -16.88 0.04 7.52
CA GLN A 111 -16.60 1.42 7.21
C GLN A 111 -15.11 1.61 6.86
N LEU A 112 -14.81 1.80 5.56
CA LEU A 112 -13.48 1.93 4.94
C LEU A 112 -12.70 0.61 4.77
N ASP A 113 -12.32 0.32 3.52
CA ASP A 113 -11.50 -0.83 3.13
C ASP A 113 -10.14 -0.32 2.59
N GLN A 114 -9.05 -0.49 3.35
CA GLN A 114 -7.70 -0.26 2.84
C GLN A 114 -7.16 -1.56 2.23
N HIS A 115 -6.46 -1.47 1.10
CA HIS A 115 -5.93 -2.62 0.40
C HIS A 115 -4.42 -2.68 0.48
N LEU A 116 -3.91 -3.86 0.81
CA LEU A 116 -2.51 -4.22 0.82
C LEU A 116 -2.25 -5.15 -0.36
N GLN A 117 -1.49 -4.69 -1.34
CA GLN A 117 -1.10 -5.53 -2.47
C GLN A 117 0.18 -6.28 -2.13
N ILE A 118 0.17 -7.59 -2.37
CA ILE A 118 1.36 -8.43 -2.22
C ILE A 118 1.84 -8.84 -3.59
N ALA A 119 3.15 -8.67 -3.80
CA ALA A 119 3.79 -9.08 -5.03
C ALA A 119 5.12 -9.79 -4.76
N THR A 120 5.51 -10.63 -5.69
CA THR A 120 6.74 -11.44 -5.62
C THR A 120 7.46 -11.45 -6.95
N THR A 121 8.78 -11.67 -6.93
CA THR A 121 9.58 -11.93 -8.14
C THR A 121 9.56 -13.43 -8.59
N MET A 122 8.99 -14.36 -7.79
CA MET A 122 8.92 -15.87 -7.91
C MET A 122 10.25 -16.66 -7.70
N GLN A 123 10.34 -17.99 -7.41
CA GLN A 123 9.48 -19.01 -6.74
C GLN A 123 10.36 -19.98 -5.87
N LYS A 124 9.77 -20.41 -4.74
CA LYS A 124 9.95 -21.64 -3.92
C LYS A 124 11.01 -21.81 -2.83
N HIS A 125 12.22 -21.24 -2.86
CA HIS A 125 13.16 -21.42 -1.72
C HIS A 125 13.79 -20.09 -1.27
N MET A 126 13.46 -19.69 -0.04
CA MET A 126 14.00 -18.53 0.68
C MET A 126 15.00 -18.99 1.75
N HIS A 127 16.11 -18.25 1.85
CA HIS A 127 17.14 -18.35 2.89
C HIS A 127 16.83 -17.29 4.00
N PRO A 128 17.68 -17.00 5.00
CA PRO A 128 17.35 -16.12 6.13
C PRO A 128 16.75 -14.77 5.69
N ILE A 129 15.66 -14.36 6.35
CA ILE A 129 14.77 -13.28 5.90
C ILE A 129 15.23 -11.94 6.47
N SER A 130 15.56 -10.99 5.60
CA SER A 130 15.75 -9.57 5.91
C SER A 130 14.47 -8.77 5.60
N VAL A 131 14.01 -7.95 6.57
CA VAL A 131 12.76 -7.17 6.47
C VAL A 131 13.06 -5.68 6.54
N LEU A 132 12.58 -4.91 5.56
CA LEU A 132 12.57 -3.45 5.60
C LEU A 132 11.15 -2.93 5.79
N LEU A 133 10.98 -2.07 6.80
CA LEU A 133 9.79 -1.25 6.97
C LEU A 133 10.11 0.16 6.47
N ILE A 134 9.32 0.67 5.54
CA ILE A 134 9.35 2.08 5.13
C ILE A 134 8.05 2.69 5.66
N PRO A 135 8.05 3.19 6.92
CA PRO A 135 6.90 3.88 7.49
C PRO A 135 6.80 5.31 6.95
N THR A 136 5.68 5.96 7.28
CA THR A 136 5.53 7.43 7.24
C THR A 136 6.61 8.13 8.06
#